data_AF-A0A2E2AYN2-F1
#
_entry.id   AF-A0A2E2AYN2-F1
#
_cell.length_a   1.000
_cell.length_b   1.000
_cell.length_c   1.000
_cell.angle_alpha   90.00
_cell.angle_beta   90.00
_cell.angle_gamma   90.00
#
_symmetry.space_group_name_H-M   'P 1'
#
loop_
_entity.id
_entity.type
_entity.pdbx_description
1 polymer ?
#
loop_
_entity_poly.entity_id
_entity_poly.type
_entity_poly.pdbx_seq_one_letter_code
_entity_poly.pdbx_strand_id
1 'polypeptide(L)'
;MFLSAVRLTTDAVLSFLGALLGLVFAVVFAVMFVRGSIRVNLKRFFVVTEWVLAIFLAQLLVNGYHEFSEVGIVPATQTTMALIGPVVRNNALFILAIVAIPLFIWFTRETDEAAASEPTASTAERRLALATVRRERFYRVGALVCTLVVLLAVGVVYAQEQMPHEVPPPQMLTRKGAAVTVPLTALDDGQLYRYGLAVGDRVVRFLAMKTSDGKVRTSLDACEICGTFGYIQSGPNLLCLNCAAEINPLSVGMAGGCNPIPLESQVNDTELRIGTELLDRHAKLFDDRPMPEANCPICGMRVKINEAAAVVTEGNTTYYLCSMPRCRKLFEQEHANNPTE
;
A
#
# COMPACT_ATOMS: atom_id res chain seq x y z
N MET A 1 -0.08 -7.02 -24.29
CA MET A 1 -0.34 -8.47 -24.45
C MET A 1 0.10 -9.00 -25.82
N PHE A 2 -0.46 -8.55 -26.96
CA PHE A 2 -0.11 -9.13 -28.29
C PHE A 2 1.37 -8.99 -28.71
N LEU A 3 2.05 -7.89 -28.37
CA LEU A 3 3.47 -7.68 -28.68
C LEU A 3 4.45 -8.51 -27.82
N SER A 4 4.01 -9.02 -26.65
CA SER A 4 4.85 -9.87 -25.79
C SER A 4 4.81 -11.34 -26.19
N ALA A 5 3.76 -11.78 -26.89
CA ALA A 5 3.58 -13.18 -27.30
C ALA A 5 4.61 -13.65 -28.36
N VAL A 6 5.31 -12.72 -29.00
CA VAL A 6 6.35 -12.99 -30.01
C VAL A 6 7.77 -12.99 -29.40
N ARG A 7 7.90 -12.55 -28.13
CA ARG A 7 9.18 -12.61 -27.40
C ARG A 7 9.22 -13.90 -26.58
N LEU A 8 10.14 -14.80 -26.91
CA LEU A 8 10.39 -16.05 -26.17
C LEU A 8 11.18 -15.79 -24.87
N THR A 9 10.80 -14.79 -24.07
CA THR A 9 11.37 -14.57 -22.73
C THR A 9 10.62 -15.41 -21.70
N THR A 10 11.30 -15.83 -20.63
CA THR A 10 10.69 -16.60 -19.53
C THR A 10 9.44 -15.89 -18.99
N ASP A 11 9.49 -14.57 -18.81
CA ASP A 11 8.36 -13.77 -18.31
C ASP A 11 7.17 -13.75 -19.27
N ALA A 12 7.42 -13.72 -20.58
CA ALA A 12 6.37 -13.75 -21.58
C ALA A 12 5.67 -15.11 -21.63
N VAL A 13 6.45 -16.20 -21.54
CA VAL A 13 5.91 -17.57 -21.44
C VAL A 13 5.10 -17.74 -20.15
N LEU A 14 5.62 -17.26 -19.01
CA LEU A 14 4.93 -17.34 -17.72
C LEU A 14 3.62 -16.54 -17.72
N SER A 15 3.63 -15.33 -18.28
CA SER A 15 2.44 -14.48 -18.44
C SER A 15 1.41 -15.12 -19.36
N PHE A 16 1.84 -15.73 -20.47
CA PHE A 16 0.96 -16.43 -21.40
C PHE A 16 0.30 -17.66 -20.76
N LEU A 17 1.09 -18.51 -20.10
CA LEU A 17 0.58 -19.67 -19.37
C LEU A 17 -0.36 -19.25 -18.24
N GLY A 18 -0.02 -18.19 -17.49
CA GLY A 18 -0.88 -17.62 -16.47
C GLY A 18 -2.22 -17.14 -17.03
N ALA A 19 -2.22 -16.46 -18.17
CA ALA A 19 -3.43 -16.02 -18.85
C ALA A 19 -4.30 -17.20 -19.33
N LEU A 20 -3.67 -18.23 -19.91
CA LEU A 20 -4.38 -19.44 -20.36
C LEU A 20 -5.01 -20.19 -19.18
N LEU A 21 -4.25 -20.42 -18.11
CA LEU A 21 -4.75 -21.05 -16.89
C LEU A 21 -5.88 -20.23 -16.27
N GLY A 22 -5.72 -18.90 -16.19
CA GLY A 22 -6.75 -18.00 -15.68
C GLY A 22 -8.06 -18.11 -16.48
N LEU A 23 -7.98 -18.19 -17.80
CA LEU A 23 -9.15 -18.39 -18.67
C LEU A 23 -9.83 -19.74 -18.42
N VAL A 24 -9.05 -20.83 -18.30
CA VAL A 24 -9.58 -22.17 -17.99
C VAL A 24 -10.28 -22.17 -16.63
N PHE A 25 -9.65 -21.59 -15.60
CA PHE A 25 -10.26 -21.47 -14.27
C PHE A 25 -11.54 -20.63 -14.30
N ALA A 26 -11.58 -19.54 -15.06
CA ALA A 26 -12.78 -18.72 -15.23
C ALA A 26 -13.93 -19.49 -15.86
N VAL A 27 -13.67 -20.30 -16.91
CA VAL A 27 -14.68 -21.15 -17.55
C VAL A 27 -15.18 -22.22 -16.57
N VAL A 28 -14.28 -22.90 -15.87
CA VAL A 28 -14.65 -23.92 -14.88
C VAL A 28 -15.49 -23.30 -13.76
N PHE A 29 -15.08 -22.16 -13.21
CA PHE A 29 -15.83 -21.42 -12.20
C PHE A 29 -17.22 -21.05 -12.71
N ALA A 30 -17.33 -20.48 -13.91
CA ALA A 30 -18.62 -20.09 -14.49
C ALA A 30 -19.57 -21.29 -14.65
N VAL A 31 -19.08 -22.42 -15.17
CA VAL A 31 -19.90 -23.64 -15.32
C VAL A 31 -20.34 -24.19 -13.97
N MET A 32 -19.43 -24.27 -12.99
CA MET A 32 -19.74 -24.77 -11.64
C MET A 32 -20.72 -23.84 -10.92
N PHE A 33 -20.51 -22.53 -11.02
CA PHE A 33 -21.36 -21.51 -10.40
C PHE A 33 -22.77 -21.49 -11.01
N VAL A 34 -22.88 -21.41 -12.34
CA VAL A 34 -24.19 -21.40 -13.02
C VAL A 34 -24.97 -22.68 -12.72
N ARG A 35 -24.35 -23.85 -12.90
CA ARG A 35 -25.05 -25.13 -12.62
C ARG A 35 -25.33 -25.35 -11.15
N GLY A 36 -24.52 -24.79 -10.24
CA GLY A 36 -24.75 -24.85 -8.80
C GLY A 36 -25.84 -23.89 -8.31
N SER A 37 -26.01 -22.73 -8.95
CA SER A 37 -26.87 -21.62 -8.49
C SER A 37 -28.34 -21.71 -8.95
N ILE A 38 -28.68 -22.58 -9.92
CA ILE A 38 -30.01 -22.64 -10.56
C ILE A 38 -31.21 -22.81 -9.60
N ARG A 39 -31.04 -23.32 -8.36
CA ARG A 39 -32.14 -23.38 -7.37
C ARG A 39 -31.91 -22.53 -6.11
N VAL A 40 -31.27 -21.37 -6.25
CA VAL A 40 -31.16 -20.41 -5.14
C VAL A 40 -32.48 -19.69 -4.93
N ASN A 41 -32.85 -19.48 -3.66
CA ASN A 41 -34.02 -18.67 -3.31
C ASN A 41 -33.77 -17.20 -3.72
N LEU A 42 -34.55 -16.72 -4.70
CA LEU A 42 -34.40 -15.39 -5.29
C LEU A 42 -34.51 -14.27 -4.24
N LYS A 43 -35.41 -14.40 -3.25
CA LYS A 43 -35.56 -13.40 -2.18
C LYS A 43 -34.30 -13.28 -1.34
N ARG A 44 -33.71 -14.41 -0.93
CA ARG A 44 -32.47 -14.42 -0.15
C ARG A 44 -31.29 -13.88 -0.99
N PHE A 45 -31.23 -14.25 -2.27
CA PHE A 45 -30.23 -13.73 -3.20
C PHE A 45 -30.30 -12.20 -3.31
N PHE A 46 -31.48 -11.64 -3.56
CA PHE A 46 -31.66 -10.20 -3.70
C PHE A 46 -31.26 -9.43 -2.44
N VAL A 47 -31.63 -9.91 -1.25
CA VAL A 47 -31.23 -9.29 0.03
C VAL A 47 -29.71 -9.19 0.15
N VAL A 48 -28.96 -10.24 -0.19
CA VAL A 48 -27.50 -10.21 -0.09
C VAL A 48 -26.87 -9.34 -1.16
N THR A 49 -27.35 -9.43 -2.40
CA THR A 49 -26.85 -8.53 -3.45
C THR A 49 -27.15 -7.07 -3.14
N GLU A 50 -28.27 -6.77 -2.47
CA GLU A 50 -28.62 -5.43 -2.02
C GLU A 50 -27.66 -4.93 -0.94
N TRP A 51 -27.35 -5.75 0.08
CA TRP A 51 -26.33 -5.40 1.09
C TRP A 51 -24.95 -5.20 0.47
N VAL A 52 -24.55 -6.07 -0.47
CA VAL A 52 -23.30 -5.93 -1.22
C VAL A 52 -23.27 -4.61 -2.01
N LEU A 53 -24.36 -4.30 -2.71
CA LEU A 53 -24.47 -3.06 -3.47
C LEU A 53 -24.51 -1.83 -2.55
N ALA A 54 -25.11 -1.92 -1.37
CA ALA A 54 -25.13 -0.85 -0.38
C ALA A 54 -23.72 -0.55 0.17
N ILE A 55 -22.92 -1.58 0.44
CA ILE A 55 -21.50 -1.42 0.82
C ILE A 55 -20.73 -0.74 -0.31
N PHE A 56 -20.95 -1.19 -1.56
CA PHE A 56 -20.29 -0.60 -2.73
C PHE A 56 -20.69 0.87 -2.94
N LEU A 57 -21.96 1.20 -2.75
CA LEU A 57 -22.45 2.57 -2.79
C LEU A 57 -21.79 3.43 -1.71
N ALA A 58 -21.71 2.94 -0.47
CA ALA A 58 -21.02 3.64 0.61
C ALA A 58 -19.54 3.90 0.27
N GLN A 59 -18.84 2.91 -0.30
CA GLN A 59 -17.46 3.06 -0.75
C GLN A 59 -17.34 4.10 -1.88
N LEU A 60 -18.23 4.07 -2.86
CA LEU A 60 -18.23 5.04 -3.96
C LEU A 60 -18.48 6.47 -3.45
N LEU A 61 -19.33 6.64 -2.44
CA LEU A 61 -19.56 7.93 -1.78
C LEU A 61 -18.31 8.42 -1.03
N VAL A 62 -17.60 7.53 -0.34
CA VAL A 62 -16.34 7.85 0.35
C VAL A 62 -15.25 8.24 -0.66
N ASN A 63 -15.11 7.50 -1.75
CA ASN A 63 -14.19 7.84 -2.84
C ASN A 63 -14.59 9.18 -3.49
N GLY A 64 -15.87 9.39 -3.75
CA GLY A 64 -16.37 10.67 -4.27
C GLY A 64 -16.04 11.84 -3.33
N TYR A 65 -16.24 11.68 -2.02
CA TYR A 65 -15.83 12.68 -1.03
C TYR A 65 -14.33 12.98 -1.11
N HIS A 66 -13.49 11.96 -1.26
CA HIS A 66 -12.04 12.12 -1.43
C HIS A 66 -11.70 12.95 -2.68
N GLU A 67 -12.24 12.58 -3.84
CA GLU A 67 -12.02 13.30 -5.11
C GLU A 67 -12.53 14.75 -5.04
N PHE A 68 -13.72 14.99 -4.49
CA PHE A 68 -14.25 16.35 -4.34
C PHE A 68 -13.44 17.19 -3.34
N SER A 69 -12.86 16.55 -2.33
CA SER A 69 -11.94 17.20 -1.38
C SER A 69 -10.62 17.56 -2.05
N GLU A 70 -10.13 16.74 -2.99
CA GLU A 70 -8.92 17.02 -3.76
C GLU A 70 -9.07 18.24 -4.68
N VAL A 71 -10.26 18.42 -5.27
CA VAL A 71 -10.59 19.59 -6.09
C VAL A 71 -10.94 20.84 -5.24
N GLY A 72 -11.01 20.70 -3.91
CA GLY A 72 -11.30 21.79 -2.99
C GLY A 72 -12.79 22.20 -2.91
N ILE A 73 -13.70 21.36 -3.41
CA ILE A 73 -15.15 21.61 -3.35
C ILE A 73 -15.71 21.32 -1.95
N VAL A 74 -15.16 20.29 -1.28
CA VAL A 74 -15.61 19.85 0.04
C VAL A 74 -14.47 20.06 1.04
N PRO A 75 -14.73 20.54 2.28
CA PRO A 75 -13.67 20.73 3.27
C PRO A 75 -13.02 19.40 3.63
N ALA A 76 -11.70 19.32 3.41
CA ALA A 76 -10.85 18.26 3.90
C ALA A 76 -10.22 18.69 5.23
N THR A 77 -10.35 17.86 6.26
CA THR A 77 -9.52 18.00 7.46
C THR A 77 -8.60 16.80 7.57
N GLN A 78 -7.42 16.98 8.17
CA GLN A 78 -6.47 15.88 8.39
C GLN A 78 -7.12 14.72 9.17
N THR A 79 -8.02 15.03 10.11
CA THR A 79 -8.79 14.02 10.85
C THR A 79 -9.74 13.23 9.96
N THR A 80 -10.45 13.89 9.05
CA THR A 80 -11.34 13.19 8.11
C THR A 80 -10.52 12.35 7.14
N MET A 81 -9.37 12.85 6.67
CA MET A 81 -8.51 12.16 5.72
C MET A 81 -7.77 10.99 6.33
N ALA A 82 -7.41 11.05 7.62
CA ALA A 82 -6.87 9.91 8.35
C ALA A 82 -7.88 8.74 8.47
N LEU A 83 -9.18 9.05 8.50
CA LEU A 83 -10.23 8.03 8.52
C LEU A 83 -10.56 7.50 7.12
N ILE A 84 -10.62 8.39 6.14
CA ILE A 84 -11.02 8.06 4.76
C ILE A 84 -9.91 7.36 3.99
N GLY A 85 -8.65 7.76 4.18
CA GLY A 85 -7.48 7.21 3.48
C GLY A 85 -7.41 5.68 3.51
N PRO A 86 -7.53 5.02 4.68
CA PRO A 86 -7.56 3.57 4.78
C PRO A 86 -8.71 2.89 4.03
N VAL A 87 -9.89 3.54 3.96
CA VAL A 87 -11.06 3.00 3.24
C VAL A 87 -10.87 3.11 1.74
N VAL A 88 -10.36 4.25 1.26
CA VAL A 88 -10.05 4.49 -0.16
C VAL A 88 -8.94 3.55 -0.63
N ARG A 89 -7.89 3.38 0.18
CA ARG A 89 -6.75 2.49 -0.10
C ARG A 89 -7.15 1.02 -0.16
N ASN A 90 -8.17 0.62 0.60
CA ASN A 90 -8.52 -0.78 0.77
C ASN A 90 -9.70 -1.19 -0.13
N ASN A 91 -9.37 -1.68 -1.33
CA ASN A 91 -10.35 -2.24 -2.26
C ASN A 91 -10.82 -3.67 -1.88
N ALA A 92 -10.40 -4.22 -0.72
CA ALA A 92 -10.79 -5.57 -0.30
C ALA A 92 -12.29 -5.69 -0.02
N LEU A 93 -13.01 -4.60 0.22
CA LEU A 93 -14.48 -4.61 0.32
C LEU A 93 -15.13 -5.10 -0.97
N PHE A 94 -14.57 -4.75 -2.14
CA PHE A 94 -15.04 -5.26 -3.43
C PHE A 94 -14.82 -6.77 -3.56
N ILE A 95 -13.66 -7.26 -3.12
CA ILE A 95 -13.34 -8.68 -3.11
C ILE A 95 -14.27 -9.44 -2.14
N LEU A 96 -14.48 -8.90 -0.93
CA LEU A 96 -15.39 -9.45 0.08
C LEU A 96 -16.85 -9.50 -0.41
N ALA A 97 -17.29 -8.47 -1.13
CA ALA A 97 -18.60 -8.38 -1.75
C ALA A 97 -18.84 -9.48 -2.80
N ILE A 98 -17.88 -9.72 -3.68
CA ILE A 98 -17.93 -10.80 -4.69
C ILE A 98 -18.02 -12.18 -4.02
N VAL A 99 -17.49 -12.30 -2.81
CA VAL A 99 -17.32 -13.55 -2.06
C VAL A 99 -18.52 -13.89 -1.20
N ALA A 100 -19.19 -12.88 -0.66
CA ALA A 100 -20.38 -13.05 0.17
C ALA A 100 -21.51 -13.76 -0.59
N ILE A 101 -21.64 -13.48 -1.89
CA ILE A 101 -22.73 -14.01 -2.74
C ILE A 101 -22.67 -15.55 -2.90
N PRO A 102 -21.57 -16.17 -3.38
CA PRO A 102 -21.46 -17.62 -3.50
C PRO A 102 -21.43 -18.36 -2.16
N LEU A 103 -20.82 -17.80 -1.11
CA LEU A 103 -20.83 -18.41 0.23
C LEU A 103 -22.25 -18.44 0.82
N PHE A 104 -23.00 -17.35 0.66
CA PHE A 104 -24.37 -17.27 1.14
C PHE A 104 -25.33 -18.21 0.40
N ILE A 105 -25.13 -18.38 -0.91
CA ILE A 105 -25.84 -19.39 -1.74
C ILE A 105 -25.63 -20.81 -1.20
N TRP A 106 -24.44 -21.10 -0.67
CA TRP A 106 -24.11 -22.39 -0.09
C TRP A 106 -24.75 -22.60 1.29
N PHE A 107 -24.70 -21.58 2.17
CA PHE A 107 -25.22 -21.68 3.55
C PHE A 107 -26.75 -21.72 3.64
N THR A 108 -27.48 -21.19 2.64
CA THR A 108 -28.93 -20.98 2.76
C THR A 108 -29.79 -21.99 2.00
N ARG A 109 -29.19 -23.04 1.41
CA ARG A 109 -29.98 -24.11 0.77
C ARG A 109 -30.31 -25.19 1.78
N GLU A 110 -31.60 -25.27 2.09
CA GLU A 110 -32.21 -26.45 2.68
C GLU A 110 -31.85 -27.65 1.80
N THR A 111 -31.30 -28.69 2.41
CA THR A 111 -31.00 -29.94 1.72
C THR A 111 -32.32 -30.54 1.28
N ASP A 112 -32.53 -30.64 -0.04
CA ASP A 112 -33.64 -31.36 -0.68
C ASP A 112 -33.55 -32.89 -0.44
N GLU A 113 -33.16 -33.32 0.76
CA GLU A 113 -33.14 -34.73 1.19
C GLU A 113 -34.56 -35.30 1.31
N ALA A 114 -35.58 -34.43 1.43
CA ALA A 114 -36.99 -34.82 1.50
C ALA A 114 -37.49 -35.58 0.25
N ALA A 115 -37.03 -35.21 -0.94
CA ALA A 115 -37.51 -35.80 -2.21
C ALA A 115 -37.04 -37.24 -2.45
N ALA A 116 -36.02 -37.72 -1.73
CA ALA A 116 -35.48 -39.08 -1.89
C ALA A 116 -36.20 -40.14 -1.02
N SER A 117 -37.19 -39.72 -0.22
CA SER A 117 -37.79 -40.52 0.84
C SER A 117 -39.28 -40.83 0.64
N GLU A 118 -39.81 -40.68 -0.57
CA GLU A 118 -41.19 -41.12 -0.85
C GLU A 118 -41.29 -42.66 -0.85
N PRO A 119 -42.17 -43.25 -0.02
CA PRO A 119 -42.23 -44.70 0.19
C PRO A 119 -42.79 -45.50 -1.00
N THR A 120 -43.33 -44.83 -2.02
CA THR A 120 -43.98 -45.44 -3.20
C THR A 120 -43.13 -45.42 -4.48
N ALA A 121 -41.93 -44.85 -4.45
CA ALA A 121 -41.10 -44.70 -5.65
C ALA A 121 -40.47 -46.03 -6.12
N SER A 122 -40.44 -46.26 -7.43
CA SER A 122 -39.80 -47.42 -8.05
C SER A 122 -38.28 -47.43 -7.82
N THR A 123 -37.64 -48.60 -7.94
CA THR A 123 -36.18 -48.71 -7.79
C THR A 123 -35.39 -47.90 -8.83
N ALA A 124 -35.97 -47.66 -10.00
CA ALA A 124 -35.38 -46.83 -11.04
C ALA A 124 -35.46 -45.32 -10.70
N GLU A 125 -36.62 -44.86 -10.22
CA GLU A 125 -36.81 -43.47 -9.76
C GLU A 125 -35.90 -43.14 -8.58
N ARG A 126 -35.73 -44.06 -7.64
CA ARG A 126 -34.80 -43.89 -6.52
C ARG A 126 -33.34 -43.75 -6.97
N ARG A 127 -32.90 -44.50 -7.99
CA ARG A 127 -31.55 -44.36 -8.56
C ARG A 127 -31.36 -43.03 -9.26
N LEU A 128 -32.36 -42.57 -10.01
CA LEU A 128 -32.33 -41.27 -10.69
C LEU A 128 -32.30 -40.12 -9.66
N ALA A 129 -33.10 -40.20 -8.60
CA ALA A 129 -33.09 -39.23 -7.50
C ALA A 129 -31.71 -39.14 -6.83
N LEU A 130 -31.09 -40.27 -6.48
CA LEU A 130 -29.73 -40.28 -5.92
C LEU A 130 -28.68 -39.73 -6.89
N ALA A 131 -28.81 -40.01 -8.19
CA ALA A 131 -27.90 -39.49 -9.21
C ALA A 131 -28.01 -37.96 -9.37
N THR A 132 -29.23 -37.40 -9.32
CA THR A 132 -29.46 -35.96 -9.38
C THR A 132 -28.89 -35.26 -8.14
N VAL A 133 -29.13 -35.80 -6.93
CA VAL A 133 -28.55 -35.28 -5.68
C VAL A 133 -27.02 -35.29 -5.72
N ARG A 134 -26.40 -36.37 -6.20
CA ARG A 134 -24.92 -36.45 -6.35
C ARG A 134 -24.40 -35.41 -7.34
N ARG A 135 -25.06 -35.24 -8.48
CA ARG A 135 -24.68 -34.25 -9.51
C ARG A 135 -24.79 -32.83 -8.98
N GLU A 136 -25.85 -32.52 -8.24
CA GLU A 136 -26.05 -31.22 -7.61
C GLU A 136 -25.03 -30.95 -6.51
N ARG A 137 -24.73 -31.97 -5.68
CA ARG A 137 -23.66 -31.90 -4.68
C ARG A 137 -22.31 -31.64 -5.32
N PHE A 138 -22.01 -32.30 -6.45
CA PHE A 138 -20.77 -32.09 -7.20
C PHE A 138 -20.65 -30.64 -7.70
N TYR A 139 -21.64 -30.11 -8.40
CA TYR A 139 -21.61 -28.72 -8.89
C TYR A 139 -21.56 -27.71 -7.74
N ARG A 140 -22.24 -27.98 -6.63
CA ARG A 140 -22.22 -27.12 -5.43
C ARG A 140 -20.86 -27.10 -4.75
N VAL A 141 -20.28 -28.26 -4.47
CA VAL A 141 -18.95 -28.36 -3.84
C VAL A 141 -17.90 -27.79 -4.79
N GLY A 142 -18.00 -28.08 -6.09
CA GLY A 142 -17.15 -27.51 -7.12
C GLY A 142 -17.20 -25.98 -7.13
N ALA A 143 -18.39 -25.37 -7.10
CA ALA A 143 -18.56 -23.92 -7.06
C ALA A 143 -17.91 -23.30 -5.80
N LEU A 144 -18.08 -23.92 -4.63
CA LEU A 144 -17.48 -23.45 -3.38
C LEU A 144 -15.96 -23.56 -3.41
N VAL A 145 -15.42 -24.70 -3.85
CA VAL A 145 -13.96 -24.90 -3.95
C VAL A 145 -13.36 -23.92 -4.95
N CYS A 146 -13.96 -23.74 -6.13
CA CYS A 146 -13.49 -22.76 -7.11
C CYS A 146 -13.54 -21.33 -6.55
N THR A 147 -14.60 -20.96 -5.82
CA THR A 147 -14.69 -19.65 -5.15
C THR A 147 -13.55 -19.48 -4.14
N LEU A 148 -13.28 -20.49 -3.31
CA LEU A 148 -12.20 -20.46 -2.32
C LEU A 148 -10.81 -20.34 -2.96
N VAL A 149 -10.59 -21.02 -4.08
CA VAL A 149 -9.33 -20.93 -4.84
C VAL A 149 -9.15 -19.53 -5.42
N VAL A 150 -10.18 -18.96 -6.05
CA VAL A 150 -10.14 -17.58 -6.57
C VAL A 150 -9.86 -16.61 -5.43
N LEU A 151 -10.52 -16.79 -4.30
CA LEU A 151 -10.31 -16.01 -3.07
C LEU A 151 -8.88 -16.04 -2.57
N LEU A 152 -8.31 -17.24 -2.47
CA LEU A 152 -6.95 -17.41 -2.00
C LEU A 152 -5.96 -16.78 -2.98
N ALA A 153 -6.16 -16.97 -4.29
CA ALA A 153 -5.33 -16.37 -5.31
C ALA A 153 -5.37 -14.83 -5.25
N VAL A 154 -6.58 -14.25 -5.21
CA VAL A 154 -6.77 -12.79 -5.08
C VAL A 154 -6.22 -12.29 -3.74
N GLY A 155 -6.44 -13.02 -2.65
CA GLY A 155 -5.95 -12.67 -1.32
C GLY A 155 -4.43 -12.68 -1.24
N VAL A 156 -3.75 -13.61 -1.91
CA VAL A 156 -2.29 -13.64 -2.03
C VAL A 156 -1.78 -12.44 -2.83
N VAL A 157 -2.37 -12.17 -4.00
CA VAL A 157 -2.00 -11.00 -4.82
C VAL A 157 -2.17 -9.71 -4.03
N TYR A 158 -3.33 -9.56 -3.40
CA TYR A 158 -3.64 -8.40 -2.56
C TYR A 158 -2.66 -8.27 -1.38
N ALA A 159 -2.34 -9.37 -0.69
CA ALA A 159 -1.37 -9.36 0.41
C ALA A 159 0.04 -9.00 -0.06
N GLN A 160 0.42 -9.39 -1.28
CA GLN A 160 1.70 -9.03 -1.89
C GLN A 160 1.74 -7.55 -2.27
N GLU A 161 0.68 -7.03 -2.89
CA GLU A 161 0.56 -5.61 -3.26
C GLU A 161 0.49 -4.70 -2.03
N GLN A 162 -0.11 -5.17 -0.93
CA GLN A 162 -0.22 -4.42 0.31
C GLN A 162 0.92 -4.65 1.29
N MET A 163 1.97 -5.39 0.92
CA MET A 163 3.15 -5.45 1.76
C MET A 163 3.58 -4.01 2.05
N PRO A 164 3.56 -3.59 3.32
CA PRO A 164 3.81 -2.20 3.66
C PRO A 164 5.20 -1.87 3.15
N HIS A 165 5.29 -0.92 2.21
CA HIS A 165 6.57 -0.40 1.79
C HIS A 165 7.28 0.11 3.04
N GLU A 166 8.42 -0.48 3.38
CA GLU A 166 9.19 -0.08 4.55
C GLU A 166 9.61 1.38 4.32
N VAL A 167 9.10 2.26 5.17
CA VAL A 167 9.35 3.70 5.06
C VAL A 167 10.71 3.95 5.73
N PRO A 168 11.79 4.23 4.99
CA PRO A 168 13.10 4.43 5.62
C PRO A 168 13.02 5.63 6.58
N PRO A 169 13.63 5.55 7.77
CA PRO A 169 13.70 6.71 8.65
C PRO A 169 14.39 7.88 7.91
N PRO A 170 13.98 9.13 8.18
CA PRO A 170 14.60 10.28 7.53
C PRO A 170 16.10 10.32 7.83
N GLN A 171 16.91 10.57 6.81
CA GLN A 171 18.32 10.88 7.01
C GLN A 171 18.42 12.27 7.66
N MET A 172 18.93 12.32 8.89
CA MET A 172 18.93 13.54 9.67
C MET A 172 20.09 14.44 9.24
N LEU A 173 19.75 15.67 8.87
CA LEU A 173 20.71 16.68 8.45
C LEU A 173 21.02 17.63 9.61
N THR A 174 22.29 17.99 9.70
CA THR A 174 22.77 19.00 10.66
C THR A 174 22.67 20.39 10.04
N ARG A 175 22.20 21.37 10.82
CA ARG A 175 22.16 22.78 10.42
C ARG A 175 23.59 23.30 10.17
N LYS A 176 23.87 23.78 8.96
CA LYS A 176 25.13 24.47 8.60
C LYS A 176 24.84 25.94 8.31
N GLY A 177 24.81 26.76 9.36
CA GLY A 177 24.44 28.18 9.24
C GLY A 177 22.96 28.37 8.88
N ALA A 178 22.68 29.10 7.81
CA ALA A 178 21.31 29.46 7.38
C ALA A 178 20.65 28.41 6.44
N ALA A 179 21.34 27.30 6.12
CA ALA A 179 20.81 26.28 5.23
C ALA A 179 21.21 24.86 5.68
N VAL A 180 20.45 23.88 5.19
CA VAL A 180 20.88 22.48 5.10
C VAL A 180 21.34 22.19 3.68
N THR A 181 22.37 21.34 3.55
CA THR A 181 23.03 21.04 2.28
C THR A 181 23.00 19.54 2.01
N VAL A 182 22.63 19.15 0.80
CA VAL A 182 22.65 17.77 0.32
C VAL A 182 23.54 17.71 -0.93
N PRO A 183 24.58 16.87 -0.98
CA PRO A 183 25.39 16.70 -2.20
C PRO A 183 24.53 16.20 -3.36
N LEU A 184 24.71 16.76 -4.56
CA LEU A 184 23.93 16.33 -5.73
C LEU A 184 24.22 14.89 -6.15
N THR A 185 25.43 14.40 -5.89
CA THR A 185 25.83 13.01 -6.15
C THR A 185 24.98 12.01 -5.36
N ALA A 186 24.39 12.41 -4.23
CA ALA A 186 23.48 11.56 -3.47
C ALA A 186 22.13 11.33 -4.17
N LEU A 187 21.78 12.15 -5.18
CA LEU A 187 20.50 12.10 -5.89
C LEU A 187 20.62 11.56 -7.32
N ASP A 188 21.82 11.17 -7.76
CA ASP A 188 22.09 10.80 -9.15
C ASP A 188 21.45 9.48 -9.60
N ASP A 189 21.06 8.62 -8.66
CA ASP A 189 20.35 7.36 -8.92
C ASP A 189 18.86 7.53 -9.24
N GLY A 190 18.35 8.76 -9.14
CA GLY A 190 16.95 9.12 -9.39
C GLY A 190 15.95 8.59 -8.37
N GLN A 191 16.41 8.11 -7.21
CA GLN A 191 15.56 7.63 -6.14
C GLN A 191 15.01 8.77 -5.27
N LEU A 192 13.91 8.50 -4.58
CA LEU A 192 13.32 9.40 -3.60
C LEU A 192 14.06 9.29 -2.27
N TYR A 193 14.76 10.36 -1.89
CA TYR A 193 15.41 10.47 -0.60
C TYR A 193 14.56 11.24 0.39
N ARG A 194 14.49 10.72 1.61
CA ARG A 194 13.84 11.38 2.74
C ARG A 194 14.88 11.92 3.69
N TYR A 195 14.82 13.22 3.95
CA TYR A 195 15.66 13.92 4.89
C TYR A 195 14.83 14.47 6.05
N GLY A 196 15.51 14.74 7.17
CA GLY A 196 14.89 15.36 8.34
C GLY A 196 15.77 16.43 8.95
N LEU A 197 15.15 17.50 9.45
CA LEU A 197 15.80 18.51 10.28
C LEU A 197 15.12 18.55 11.64
N ALA A 198 15.92 18.45 12.71
CA ALA A 198 15.43 18.64 14.06
C ALA A 198 15.11 20.13 14.30
N VAL A 199 13.86 20.42 14.67
CA VAL A 199 13.40 21.77 15.03
C VAL A 199 12.68 21.68 16.39
N GLY A 200 13.40 21.99 17.47
CA GLY A 200 12.95 21.71 18.83
C GLY A 200 12.78 20.20 19.07
N ASP A 201 11.59 19.81 19.53
CA ASP A 201 11.22 18.40 19.77
C ASP A 201 10.58 17.71 18.55
N ARG A 202 10.68 18.33 17.37
CA ARG A 202 10.04 17.87 16.13
C ARG A 202 11.06 17.56 15.04
N VAL A 203 10.67 16.72 14.09
CA VAL A 203 11.41 16.50 12.86
C VAL A 203 10.61 17.01 11.67
N VAL A 204 11.12 18.04 11.03
CA VAL A 204 10.61 18.50 9.74
C VAL A 204 11.19 17.62 8.66
N ARG A 205 10.34 16.80 8.05
CA ARG A 205 10.75 15.87 6.99
C ARG A 205 10.53 16.49 5.63
N PHE A 206 11.48 16.29 4.74
CA PHE A 206 11.37 16.69 3.35
C PHE A 206 11.93 15.61 2.43
N LEU A 207 11.50 15.65 1.18
CA LEU A 207 11.84 14.72 0.13
C LEU A 207 12.66 15.45 -0.93
N ALA A 208 13.65 14.76 -1.49
CA ALA A 208 14.39 15.22 -2.65
C ALA A 208 14.64 14.07 -3.63
N MET A 209 14.59 14.36 -4.91
CA MET A 209 14.96 13.41 -5.96
C MET A 209 15.39 14.13 -7.24
N LYS A 210 16.22 13.47 -8.04
CA LYS A 210 16.50 13.86 -9.42
C LYS A 210 15.55 13.13 -10.35
N THR A 211 14.75 13.86 -11.11
CA THR A 211 13.77 13.26 -12.02
C THR A 211 14.32 13.04 -13.41
N SER A 212 13.55 12.34 -14.25
CA SER A 212 13.94 11.95 -15.61
C SER A 212 14.23 13.13 -16.56
N ASP A 213 13.74 14.33 -16.26
CA ASP A 213 14.08 15.58 -16.97
C ASP A 213 15.40 16.22 -16.47
N GLY A 214 16.14 15.54 -15.59
CA GLY A 214 17.43 15.97 -15.06
C GLY A 214 17.35 17.00 -13.93
N LYS A 215 16.16 17.48 -13.56
CA LYS A 215 15.97 18.48 -12.52
C LYS A 215 15.90 17.83 -11.14
N VAL A 216 16.43 18.51 -10.14
CA VAL A 216 16.23 18.15 -8.72
C VAL A 216 14.94 18.79 -8.24
N ARG A 217 14.05 17.97 -7.70
CA ARG A 217 12.77 18.39 -7.14
C ARG A 217 12.76 18.14 -5.64
N THR A 218 12.18 19.08 -4.91
CA THR A 218 12.11 19.08 -3.45
C THR A 218 10.69 19.40 -2.99
N SER A 219 10.29 18.77 -1.91
CA SER A 219 8.97 18.94 -1.29
C SER A 219 9.01 18.53 0.17
N LEU A 220 8.06 18.96 0.98
CA LEU A 220 7.89 18.40 2.32
C LEU A 220 7.37 16.95 2.21
N ASP A 221 7.71 16.12 3.20
CA ASP A 221 7.12 14.77 3.33
C ASP A 221 5.71 14.86 3.96
N ALA A 222 4.86 15.68 3.34
CA ALA A 222 3.53 16.01 3.81
C ALA A 222 2.62 16.44 2.64
N CYS A 223 1.32 16.16 2.80
CA CYS A 223 0.24 16.50 1.87
C CYS A 223 -0.61 17.62 2.45
N GLU A 224 -1.09 18.55 1.62
CA GLU A 224 -2.03 19.59 2.05
C GLU A 224 -3.34 18.99 2.59
N ILE A 225 -3.77 17.87 1.99
CA ILE A 225 -5.04 17.20 2.29
C ILE A 225 -4.84 16.15 3.38
N CYS A 226 -3.86 15.26 3.21
CA CYS A 226 -3.66 14.12 4.10
C CYS A 226 -2.79 14.45 5.33
N GLY A 227 -2.02 15.53 5.35
CA GLY A 227 -1.07 15.81 6.43
C GLY A 227 0.24 15.03 6.30
N THR A 228 0.88 14.69 7.43
CA THR A 228 2.28 14.19 7.45
C THR A 228 2.41 12.67 7.34
N PHE A 229 1.43 11.98 6.76
CA PHE A 229 1.58 10.54 6.48
C PHE A 229 2.82 10.25 5.63
N GLY A 230 3.13 11.16 4.69
CA GLY A 230 4.31 11.11 3.84
C GLY A 230 4.11 10.33 2.56
N TYR A 231 5.20 10.14 1.83
CA TYR A 231 5.22 9.51 0.51
C TYR A 231 6.30 8.46 0.39
N ILE A 232 6.10 7.48 -0.48
CA ILE A 232 7.11 6.47 -0.82
C ILE A 232 7.21 6.32 -2.33
N GLN A 233 8.38 5.93 -2.83
CA GLN A 233 8.53 5.58 -4.23
C GLN A 233 8.06 4.14 -4.44
N SER A 234 7.17 3.94 -5.43
CA SER A 234 6.68 2.63 -5.85
C SER A 234 6.82 2.52 -7.37
N GLY A 235 7.83 1.76 -7.81
CA GLY A 235 8.21 1.70 -9.21
C GLY A 235 8.60 3.08 -9.78
N PRO A 236 7.99 3.52 -10.90
CA PRO A 236 8.30 4.81 -11.51
C PRO A 236 7.59 6.00 -10.85
N ASN A 237 6.60 5.75 -9.97
CA ASN A 237 5.76 6.78 -9.38
C ASN A 237 6.02 6.92 -7.87
N LEU A 238 5.49 7.98 -7.27
CA LEU A 238 5.40 8.10 -5.81
C LEU A 238 3.99 7.79 -5.36
N LEU A 239 3.84 7.35 -4.11
CA LEU A 239 2.56 6.97 -3.51
C LEU A 239 2.37 7.73 -2.20
N CYS A 240 1.19 8.33 -2.01
CA CYS A 240 0.80 8.86 -0.69
C CYS A 240 0.54 7.72 0.29
N LEU A 241 1.17 7.75 1.47
CA LEU A 241 1.04 6.69 2.47
C LEU A 241 -0.35 6.64 3.14
N ASN A 242 -1.18 7.67 2.98
CA ASN A 242 -2.54 7.70 3.50
C ASN A 242 -3.59 7.20 2.49
N CYS A 243 -3.78 7.94 1.40
CA CYS A 243 -4.84 7.69 0.42
C CYS A 243 -4.41 6.83 -0.78
N ALA A 244 -3.12 6.48 -0.87
CA ALA A 244 -2.56 5.75 -2.01
C ALA A 244 -2.71 6.45 -3.37
N ALA A 245 -2.82 7.79 -3.38
CA ALA A 245 -2.73 8.56 -4.60
C ALA A 245 -1.36 8.35 -5.26
N GLU A 246 -1.36 8.01 -6.54
CA GLU A 246 -0.16 7.92 -7.37
C GLU A 246 0.24 9.31 -7.86
N ILE A 247 1.51 9.66 -7.63
CA ILE A 247 2.08 10.95 -7.93
C ILE A 247 3.15 10.78 -8.99
N ASN A 248 3.04 11.58 -10.05
CA ASN A 248 4.07 11.64 -11.08
C ASN A 248 5.32 12.33 -10.51
N PRO A 249 6.52 11.73 -10.55
CA PRO A 249 7.72 12.39 -10.04
C PRO A 249 7.98 13.78 -10.67
N LEU A 250 7.60 13.99 -11.93
CA LEU A 250 7.75 15.27 -12.61
C LEU A 250 6.85 16.38 -12.04
N SER A 251 5.82 16.04 -11.26
CA SER A 251 4.98 17.01 -10.55
C SER A 251 5.43 17.34 -9.14
N VAL A 252 6.46 16.66 -8.61
CA VAL A 252 7.03 17.02 -7.32
C VAL A 252 7.56 18.45 -7.37
N GLY A 253 7.21 19.26 -6.36
CA GLY A 253 7.50 20.70 -6.33
C GLY A 253 6.43 21.58 -6.98
N MET A 254 5.36 20.99 -7.55
CA MET A 254 4.13 21.72 -7.92
C MET A 254 3.08 21.58 -6.81
N ALA A 255 2.35 22.65 -6.52
CA ALA A 255 1.29 22.64 -5.51
C ALA A 255 -0.01 22.02 -6.04
N GLY A 256 -0.88 21.61 -5.12
CA GLY A 256 -2.25 21.17 -5.42
C GLY A 256 -2.44 19.66 -5.50
N GLY A 257 -3.69 19.26 -5.25
CA GLY A 257 -4.13 17.86 -5.20
C GLY A 257 -3.37 17.04 -4.14
N CYS A 258 -3.12 15.77 -4.45
CA CYS A 258 -2.32 14.89 -3.59
C CYS A 258 -0.79 15.07 -3.76
N ASN A 259 -0.29 16.09 -4.48
CA ASN A 259 1.15 16.31 -4.56
C ASN A 259 1.75 16.64 -3.18
N PRO A 260 3.01 16.25 -2.92
CA PRO A 260 3.72 16.69 -1.73
C PRO A 260 3.90 18.22 -1.75
N ILE A 261 3.75 18.85 -0.58
CA ILE A 261 3.79 20.31 -0.44
C ILE A 261 5.14 20.83 -0.98
N PRO A 262 5.17 21.73 -1.97
CA PRO A 262 6.42 22.24 -2.54
C PRO A 262 7.34 22.85 -1.50
N LEU A 263 8.63 22.57 -1.62
CA LEU A 263 9.66 23.15 -0.76
C LEU A 263 10.67 23.88 -1.64
N GLU A 264 10.72 25.20 -1.53
CA GLU A 264 11.69 25.98 -2.28
C GLU A 264 13.13 25.58 -1.91
N SER A 265 13.96 25.44 -2.94
CA SER A 265 15.37 25.04 -2.78
C SER A 265 16.24 25.69 -3.84
N GLN A 266 17.53 25.83 -3.51
CA GLN A 266 18.55 26.36 -4.40
C GLN A 266 19.47 25.23 -4.81
N VAL A 267 19.64 25.02 -6.12
CA VAL A 267 20.53 24.00 -6.67
C VAL A 267 21.69 24.71 -7.35
N ASN A 268 22.91 24.40 -6.94
CA ASN A 268 24.13 24.81 -7.64
C ASN A 268 24.79 23.58 -8.28
N ASP A 269 26.01 23.72 -8.82
CA ASP A 269 26.67 22.62 -9.55
C ASP A 269 27.04 21.40 -8.68
N THR A 270 27.05 21.53 -7.35
CA THR A 270 27.57 20.50 -6.43
C THR A 270 26.60 20.09 -5.31
N GLU A 271 25.72 20.99 -4.87
CA GLU A 271 24.84 20.81 -3.72
C GLU A 271 23.44 21.39 -3.93
N LEU A 272 22.46 20.70 -3.34
CA LEU A 272 21.13 21.18 -3.06
C LEU A 272 21.14 21.90 -1.70
N ARG A 273 20.59 23.12 -1.65
CA ARG A 273 20.51 23.95 -0.44
C ARG A 273 19.06 24.30 -0.13
N ILE A 274 18.66 24.11 1.13
CA ILE A 274 17.34 24.48 1.63
C ILE A 274 17.51 25.39 2.85
N GLY A 275 16.82 26.53 2.86
CA GLY A 275 16.87 27.48 3.96
C GLY A 275 16.32 26.89 5.25
N THR A 276 17.05 27.02 6.36
CA THR A 276 16.61 26.45 7.65
C THR A 276 15.43 27.19 8.23
N GLU A 277 15.32 28.50 8.01
CA GLU A 277 14.14 29.29 8.39
C GLU A 277 12.87 28.79 7.69
N LEU A 278 12.97 28.40 6.41
CA LEU A 278 11.84 27.84 5.66
C LEU A 278 11.35 26.53 6.29
N LEU A 279 12.28 25.67 6.73
CA LEU A 279 11.94 24.43 7.44
C LEU A 279 11.33 24.72 8.82
N ASP A 280 11.86 25.71 9.55
CA ASP A 280 11.33 26.12 10.85
C ASP A 280 9.87 26.59 10.75
N ARG A 281 9.51 27.32 9.69
CA ARG A 281 8.12 27.78 9.44
C ARG A 281 7.13 26.62 9.29
N HIS A 282 7.59 25.48 8.77
CA HIS A 282 6.76 24.29 8.58
C HIS A 282 6.78 23.33 9.77
N ALA A 283 7.51 23.63 10.85
CA ALA A 283 7.64 22.72 11.98
C ALA A 283 6.30 22.35 12.63
N LYS A 284 5.35 23.29 12.68
CA LYS A 284 3.99 23.05 13.20
C LYS A 284 3.20 22.01 12.42
N LEU A 285 3.53 21.79 11.14
CA LEU A 285 2.85 20.78 10.34
C LEU A 285 3.14 19.37 10.85
N PHE A 286 4.29 19.16 11.50
CA PHE A 286 4.78 17.87 11.98
C PHE A 286 4.55 17.67 13.49
N ASP A 287 3.51 18.29 14.06
CA ASP A 287 3.14 18.16 15.48
C ASP A 287 2.72 16.73 15.87
N ASP A 288 2.24 15.93 14.91
CA ASP A 288 1.65 14.61 15.10
C ASP A 288 2.68 13.46 15.15
N ARG A 289 3.96 13.75 14.90
CA ARG A 289 5.03 12.75 14.82
C ARG A 289 6.12 13.09 15.85
N PRO A 290 6.28 12.31 16.94
CA PRO A 290 7.36 12.53 17.88
C PRO A 290 8.72 12.32 17.20
N MET A 291 9.76 12.98 17.74
CA MET A 291 11.15 12.79 17.31
C MET A 291 11.47 11.29 17.18
N PRO A 292 11.96 10.81 16.03
CA PRO A 292 12.27 9.41 15.87
C PRO A 292 13.35 9.00 16.87
N GLU A 293 13.20 7.79 17.41
CA GLU A 293 14.18 7.17 18.29
C GLU A 293 14.97 6.13 17.49
N ALA A 294 16.26 6.06 17.74
CA ALA A 294 17.13 5.02 17.22
C ALA A 294 17.77 4.27 18.39
N ASN A 295 18.02 2.98 18.19
CA ASN A 295 18.79 2.19 19.16
C ASN A 295 20.27 2.45 18.92
N CYS A 296 20.99 2.82 19.99
CA CYS A 296 22.44 2.89 19.95
C CYS A 296 23.00 1.50 19.58
N PRO A 297 23.82 1.36 18.52
CA PRO A 297 24.27 0.05 18.03
C PRO A 297 25.14 -0.70 19.05
N ILE A 298 25.78 0.02 19.97
CA ILE A 298 26.71 -0.57 20.96
C ILE A 298 25.99 -1.09 22.21
N CYS A 299 24.99 -0.37 22.71
CA CYS A 299 24.37 -0.67 24.01
C CYS A 299 22.86 -0.92 23.95
N GLY A 300 22.22 -0.72 22.79
CA GLY A 300 20.78 -0.89 22.62
C GLY A 300 19.90 0.18 23.29
N MET A 301 20.50 1.21 23.91
CA MET A 301 19.75 2.31 24.51
C MET A 301 18.97 3.06 23.43
N ARG A 302 17.69 3.36 23.70
CA ARG A 302 16.88 4.23 22.84
C ARG A 302 17.35 5.67 22.99
N VAL A 303 17.68 6.29 21.86
CA VAL A 303 18.19 7.65 21.78
C VAL A 303 17.29 8.42 20.82
N LYS A 304 16.73 9.54 21.28
CA LYS A 304 16.09 10.48 20.36
C LYS A 304 17.16 11.04 19.44
N ILE A 305 16.90 11.06 18.14
CA ILE A 305 17.94 11.40 17.17
C ILE A 305 18.56 12.80 17.41
N ASN A 306 17.77 13.79 17.82
CA ASN A 306 18.26 15.13 18.15
C ASN A 306 19.12 15.21 19.42
N GLU A 307 18.99 14.24 20.32
CA GLU A 307 19.75 14.13 21.58
C GLU A 307 20.93 13.16 21.45
N ALA A 308 21.18 12.62 20.25
CA ALA A 308 22.29 11.72 20.00
C ALA A 308 23.62 12.46 20.24
N ALA A 309 24.48 11.86 21.07
CA ALA A 309 25.76 12.46 21.44
C ALA A 309 26.79 12.42 20.31
N ALA A 310 26.59 11.51 19.35
CA ALA A 310 27.30 11.49 18.08
C ALA A 310 26.40 10.84 17.01
N VAL A 311 26.52 11.36 15.78
CA VAL A 311 25.87 10.80 14.59
C VAL A 311 26.99 10.44 13.62
N VAL A 312 27.03 9.19 13.19
CA VAL A 312 28.03 8.68 12.25
C VAL A 312 27.31 8.08 11.05
N THR A 313 27.70 8.47 9.84
CA THR A 313 27.14 7.93 8.60
C THR A 313 28.22 7.12 7.90
N GLU A 314 27.96 5.83 7.66
CA GLU A 314 28.83 4.94 6.90
C GLU A 314 28.05 4.34 5.73
N GLY A 315 28.56 4.52 4.51
CA GLY A 315 27.82 4.17 3.30
C GLY A 315 26.47 4.89 3.25
N ASN A 316 25.39 4.11 3.17
CA ASN A 316 24.00 4.63 3.15
C ASN A 316 23.30 4.53 4.53
N THR A 317 24.02 4.13 5.58
CA THR A 317 23.46 3.88 6.92
C THR A 317 23.92 4.96 7.91
N THR A 318 22.98 5.52 8.67
CA THR A 318 23.27 6.51 9.72
C THR A 318 23.05 5.91 11.11
N TYR A 319 24.09 5.94 11.94
CA TYR A 319 24.10 5.45 13.31
C TYR A 319 24.01 6.60 14.32
N TYR A 320 23.20 6.39 15.37
CA TYR A 320 22.97 7.38 16.43
C TYR A 320 23.49 6.83 17.77
N LEU A 321 24.51 7.47 18.32
CA LEU A 321 25.19 7.03 19.54
C LEU A 321 24.61 7.71 20.78
N CYS A 322 24.44 6.93 21.85
CA CYS A 322 24.03 7.46 23.16
C CYS A 322 25.13 8.30 23.83
N SER A 323 24.77 9.05 24.87
CA SER A 323 25.68 9.94 25.61
C SER A 323 26.75 9.26 26.46
N MET A 324 26.77 7.92 26.53
CA MET A 324 27.80 7.19 27.26
C MET A 324 29.17 7.29 26.54
N PRO A 325 30.22 7.83 27.18
CA PRO A 325 31.54 8.00 26.55
C PRO A 325 32.17 6.69 26.06
N ARG A 326 31.82 5.57 26.72
CA ARG A 326 32.29 4.23 26.34
C ARG A 326 31.72 3.78 24.99
N CYS A 327 30.44 4.06 24.71
CA CYS A 327 29.81 3.64 23.46
C CYS A 327 30.45 4.32 22.25
N ARG A 328 30.79 5.60 22.36
CA ARG A 328 31.49 6.33 21.30
C ARG A 328 32.87 5.71 21.01
N LYS A 329 33.68 5.49 22.04
CA LYS A 329 35.03 4.91 21.88
C LYS A 329 34.99 3.50 21.28
N LEU A 330 34.03 2.67 21.71
CA LEU A 330 33.90 1.31 21.17
C LEU A 330 33.47 1.32 19.70
N PHE A 331 32.51 2.19 19.34
CA PHE A 331 32.09 2.36 17.95
C PHE A 331 33.27 2.81 17.07
N GLU A 332 34.01 3.84 17.49
CA GLU A 332 35.21 4.30 16.77
C GLU A 332 36.28 3.20 16.63
N GLN A 333 36.42 2.29 17.60
CA GLN A 333 37.37 1.18 17.56
C GLN A 333 36.93 0.01 16.66
N GLU A 334 35.65 -0.37 16.67
CA GLU A 334 35.12 -1.42 15.78
C GLU A 334 35.23 -0.98 14.31
N HIS A 335 34.91 0.27 14.04
CA HIS A 335 34.88 0.80 12.68
C HIS A 335 36.25 1.30 12.17
N ALA A 336 37.18 1.69 13.06
CA ALA A 336 38.57 1.97 12.66
C ALA A 336 39.36 0.70 12.28
N ASN A 337 38.99 -0.46 12.84
CA ASN A 337 39.66 -1.74 12.56
C ASN A 337 39.04 -2.49 11.37
N ASN A 338 37.98 -1.95 10.78
CA ASN A 338 37.28 -2.56 9.66
C ASN A 338 36.86 -1.48 8.64
N PRO A 339 37.82 -0.81 7.95
CA PRO A 339 37.48 0.09 6.87
C PRO A 339 36.82 -0.74 5.76
N THR A 340 35.50 -0.63 5.63
CA THR A 340 34.69 -1.45 4.72
C THR A 340 35.21 -1.40 3.28
N GLU A 341 35.35 -2.59 2.69
CA GLU A 341 35.25 -2.87 1.25
C GLU A 341 33.99 -2.24 0.62
#